data_AF-A0A838ADI7-F1
#
_entry.id   AF-A0A838ADI7-F1
#
_cell.length_a   1.000
_cell.length_b   1.000
_cell.length_c   1.000
_cell.angle_alpha   90.00
_cell.angle_beta   90.00
_cell.angle_gamma   90.00
#
_symmetry.space_group_name_H-M   'P 1'
#
loop_
_entity.id
_entity.type
_entity.pdbx_description
1 polymer ?
#
loop_
_entity_poly.entity_id
_entity_poly.type
_entity_poly.pdbx_seq_one_letter_code
_entity_poly.pdbx_strand_id
1 'polypeptide(L)'
;MPEFVQVVGPAGVMFVPAGQAPAVAFTPEEQAEIRCRTFTGEQVGELSAEQVIETLAAARRIRAHTDAIEAHALARLDQLRGQDRYVADEAALELRVSRHTAALRLHRSRQLTQRMP
;
A
#
# COMPACT_ATOMS: atom_id res chain seq x y z
N MET A 1 -29.41 -9.39 25.60
CA MET A 1 -28.55 -10.03 24.58
C MET A 1 -27.22 -9.31 24.57
N PRO A 2 -26.07 -10.01 24.41
CA PRO A 2 -24.79 -9.31 24.28
C PRO A 2 -24.79 -8.46 23.01
N GLU A 3 -24.40 -7.20 23.14
CA GLU A 3 -24.22 -6.27 22.02
C GLU A 3 -22.96 -6.67 21.25
N PHE A 4 -23.07 -6.78 19.93
CA PHE A 4 -21.95 -7.13 19.04
C PHE A 4 -21.55 -5.90 18.24
N VAL A 5 -20.24 -5.69 18.12
CA VAL A 5 -19.65 -4.62 17.31
C VAL A 5 -18.88 -5.22 16.15
N GLN A 6 -18.93 -4.54 15.02
CA GLN A 6 -18.16 -4.90 13.83
C GLN A 6 -16.72 -4.43 13.99
N VAL A 7 -15.77 -5.34 13.84
CA VAL A 7 -14.33 -5.09 13.84
C VAL A 7 -13.77 -5.44 12.47
N VAL A 8 -13.17 -4.47 11.81
CA VAL A 8 -12.50 -4.65 10.51
C VAL A 8 -11.02 -4.83 10.77
N GLY A 9 -10.43 -5.91 10.23
CA GLY A 9 -9.00 -6.18 10.35
C GLY A 9 -8.41 -6.79 9.08
N PRO A 10 -7.10 -7.05 9.03
CA PRO A 10 -6.41 -7.53 7.83
C PRO A 10 -6.95 -8.87 7.28
N ALA A 11 -7.56 -9.68 8.15
CA ALA A 11 -8.18 -10.96 7.79
C ALA A 11 -9.65 -10.85 7.34
N GLY A 12 -10.23 -9.63 7.32
CA GLY A 12 -11.62 -9.39 6.98
C GLY A 12 -12.42 -8.76 8.12
N VAL A 13 -13.73 -9.02 8.13
CA VAL A 13 -14.67 -8.45 9.10
C VAL A 13 -15.04 -9.51 10.14
N MET A 14 -15.01 -9.16 11.42
CA MET A 14 -15.46 -9.99 12.53
C MET A 14 -16.49 -9.23 13.38
N PHE A 15 -17.55 -9.92 13.83
CA PHE A 15 -18.45 -9.39 14.86
C PHE A 15 -18.05 -9.96 16.21
N VAL A 16 -17.69 -9.10 17.16
CA VAL A 16 -17.25 -9.49 18.51
C VAL A 16 -18.16 -8.88 19.57
N PRO A 17 -18.36 -9.53 20.73
CA PRO A 17 -19.08 -8.92 21.85
C PRO A 17 -18.42 -7.59 22.26
N ALA A 18 -19.20 -6.55 22.55
CA ALA A 18 -18.69 -5.20 22.80
C ALA A 18 -17.60 -5.13 23.88
N GLY A 19 -17.71 -5.95 24.93
CA GLY A 19 -16.71 -6.05 26.01
C GLY A 19 -15.42 -6.81 25.65
N GLN A 20 -15.33 -7.36 24.44
CA GLN A 20 -14.19 -8.12 23.92
C GLN A 20 -13.60 -7.49 22.66
N ALA A 21 -14.06 -6.30 22.28
CA ALA A 21 -13.48 -5.56 21.17
C ALA A 21 -11.99 -5.26 21.48
N PRO A 22 -11.08 -5.50 20.52
CA PRO A 22 -9.66 -5.23 20.74
C PRO A 22 -9.43 -3.76 21.07
N ALA A 23 -8.54 -3.50 22.03
CA ALA A 23 -8.23 -2.15 22.50
C ALA A 23 -7.65 -1.22 21.41
N VAL A 24 -7.12 -1.81 20.33
CA VAL A 24 -6.63 -1.08 19.16
C VAL A 24 -7.74 -1.04 18.12
N ALA A 25 -8.51 0.04 18.13
CA ALA A 25 -9.40 0.36 17.03
C ALA A 25 -8.58 0.95 15.88
N PHE A 26 -8.66 0.35 14.69
CA PHE A 26 -8.13 0.98 13.47
C PHE A 26 -8.83 2.32 13.27
N THR A 27 -8.07 3.34 12.88
CA THR A 27 -8.63 4.61 12.43
C THR A 27 -9.55 4.38 11.23
N PRO A 28 -10.53 5.27 10.97
CA PRO A 28 -11.37 5.16 9.79
C PRO A 28 -10.58 5.01 8.48
N GLU A 29 -9.43 5.69 8.38
CA GLU A 29 -8.54 5.60 7.22
C GLU A 29 -7.92 4.21 7.06
N GLU A 30 -7.39 3.63 8.14
CA GLU A 30 -6.82 2.27 8.12
C GLU A 30 -7.88 1.21 7.79
N GLN A 31 -9.11 1.36 8.32
CA GLN A 31 -10.20 0.47 7.97
C GLN A 31 -10.56 0.55 6.48
N ALA A 32 -10.58 1.75 5.91
CA ALA A 32 -10.83 1.95 4.49
C ALA A 32 -9.73 1.31 3.63
N GLU A 33 -8.47 1.42 4.04
CA GLU A 33 -7.35 0.76 3.34
C GLU A 33 -7.41 -0.76 3.42
N ILE A 34 -7.74 -1.31 4.58
CA ILE A 34 -7.93 -2.76 4.75
C ILE A 34 -9.04 -3.25 3.81
N ARG A 35 -10.21 -2.59 3.81
CA ARG A 35 -11.32 -2.93 2.91
C ARG A 35 -10.91 -2.85 1.44
N CYS A 36 -10.22 -1.77 1.06
CA CYS A 36 -9.77 -1.53 -0.31
C CYS A 36 -8.86 -2.65 -0.85
N ARG A 37 -8.05 -3.28 0.01
CA ARG A 37 -7.14 -4.38 -0.39
C ARG A 37 -7.87 -5.68 -0.70
N THR A 38 -9.09 -5.86 -0.20
CA THR A 38 -9.84 -7.12 -0.32
C THR A 38 -11.02 -7.05 -1.28
N PHE A 39 -11.33 -5.88 -1.84
CA PHE A 39 -12.50 -5.72 -2.70
C PHE A 39 -12.43 -6.57 -3.97
N THR A 40 -13.56 -7.22 -4.28
CA THR A 40 -13.84 -7.77 -5.60
C THR A 40 -14.53 -6.73 -6.48
N GLY A 41 -14.53 -6.95 -7.80
CA GLY A 41 -15.25 -6.05 -8.72
C GLY A 41 -16.76 -5.98 -8.46
N GLU A 42 -17.36 -7.07 -7.96
CA GLU A 42 -18.76 -7.12 -7.55
C GLU A 42 -19.03 -6.23 -6.33
N GLN A 43 -18.20 -6.35 -5.29
CA GLN A 43 -18.31 -5.52 -4.08
C GLN A 43 -18.13 -4.03 -4.38
N VAL A 44 -17.28 -3.68 -5.35
CA VAL A 44 -17.13 -2.29 -5.81
C VAL A 44 -18.42 -1.78 -6.47
N GLY A 45 -19.16 -2.64 -7.17
CA GLY A 45 -20.44 -2.31 -7.79
C GLY A 45 -21.57 -1.99 -6.82
N GLU A 46 -21.45 -2.42 -5.56
CA GLU A 46 -22.45 -2.20 -4.49
C GLU A 46 -22.16 -0.93 -3.67
N LEU A 47 -21.04 -0.26 -3.89
CA LEU A 47 -20.63 0.91 -3.11
C LEU A 47 -21.53 2.12 -3.41
N SER A 48 -21.92 2.82 -2.36
CA SER A 48 -22.48 4.17 -2.47
C SER A 48 -21.44 5.17 -3.00
N ALA A 49 -21.89 6.32 -3.49
CA ALA A 49 -21.00 7.37 -4.00
C ALA A 49 -19.95 7.82 -2.96
N GLU A 50 -20.34 7.95 -1.69
CA GLU A 50 -19.43 8.32 -0.60
C GLU A 50 -18.37 7.24 -0.38
N GLN A 51 -18.78 5.97 -0.36
CA GLN A 51 -17.87 4.83 -0.23
C GLN A 51 -16.92 4.70 -1.43
N VAL A 52 -17.36 5.05 -2.64
CA VAL A 52 -16.48 5.10 -3.82
C VAL A 52 -15.37 6.14 -3.64
N ILE A 53 -15.72 7.36 -3.20
CA ILE A 53 -14.75 8.42 -2.95
C ILE A 53 -13.75 8.00 -1.86
N GLU A 54 -14.25 7.43 -0.75
CA GLU A 54 -13.40 6.90 0.33
C GLU A 54 -12.44 5.82 -0.19
N THR A 55 -12.95 4.90 -1.03
CA THR A 55 -12.16 3.82 -1.63
C THR A 55 -11.08 4.36 -2.57
N LEU A 56 -11.37 5.39 -3.35
CA LEU A 56 -10.37 6.05 -4.21
C LEU A 56 -9.26 6.71 -3.39
N ALA A 57 -9.61 7.37 -2.28
CA ALA A 57 -8.65 7.97 -1.37
C ALA A 57 -7.75 6.90 -0.71
N ALA A 58 -8.35 5.80 -0.23
CA ALA A 58 -7.63 4.66 0.33
C ALA A 58 -6.67 4.03 -0.70
N ALA A 59 -7.15 3.76 -1.93
CA ALA A 59 -6.31 3.24 -3.01
C ALA A 59 -5.13 4.18 -3.35
N ARG A 60 -5.35 5.50 -3.28
CA ARG A 60 -4.28 6.49 -3.50
C ARG A 60 -3.24 6.43 -2.38
N ARG A 61 -3.64 6.34 -1.12
CA ARG A 61 -2.72 6.21 0.02
C ARG A 61 -1.91 4.91 -0.05
N ILE A 62 -2.56 3.79 -0.34
CA ILE A 62 -1.88 2.49 -0.52
C ILE A 62 -0.84 2.59 -1.63
N ARG A 63 -1.20 3.13 -2.81
CA ARG A 63 -0.22 3.31 -3.90
C ARG A 63 0.94 4.22 -3.50
N ALA A 64 0.66 5.36 -2.88
CA ALA A 64 1.71 6.29 -2.45
C ALA A 64 2.66 5.65 -1.43
N HIS A 65 2.13 4.87 -0.48
CA HIS A 65 2.92 4.14 0.49
C HIS A 65 3.79 3.06 -0.18
N THR A 66 3.21 2.27 -1.08
CA THR A 66 3.95 1.26 -1.84
C THR A 66 5.01 1.88 -2.74
N ASP A 67 4.71 2.99 -3.42
CA ASP A 67 5.66 3.74 -4.26
C ASP A 67 6.84 4.26 -3.43
N ALA A 68 6.58 4.74 -2.21
CA ALA A 68 7.63 5.16 -1.29
C ALA A 68 8.51 3.98 -0.88
N ILE A 69 7.92 2.85 -0.49
CA ILE A 69 8.68 1.63 -0.16
C ILE A 69 9.51 1.15 -1.36
N GLU A 70 8.93 1.12 -2.56
CA GLU A 70 9.66 0.76 -3.79
C GLU A 70 10.86 1.70 -4.00
N ALA A 71 10.69 3.01 -3.81
CA ALA A 71 11.79 3.96 -3.92
C ALA A 71 12.91 3.70 -2.89
N HIS A 72 12.56 3.47 -1.62
CA HIS A 72 13.56 3.12 -0.61
C HIS A 72 14.25 1.78 -0.94
N ALA A 73 13.51 0.78 -1.40
CA ALA A 73 14.05 -0.52 -1.79
C ALA A 73 15.01 -0.43 -2.99
N LEU A 74 14.64 0.34 -4.03
CA LEU A 74 15.50 0.58 -5.20
C LEU A 74 16.77 1.33 -4.84
N ALA A 75 16.67 2.39 -4.03
CA ALA A 75 17.84 3.12 -3.54
C ALA A 75 18.75 2.22 -2.69
N ARG A 76 18.16 1.35 -1.87
CA ARG A 76 18.92 0.38 -1.06
C ARG A 76 19.62 -0.67 -1.92
N LEU A 77 18.92 -1.24 -2.92
CA LEU A 77 19.50 -2.19 -3.87
C LEU A 77 20.70 -1.56 -4.58
N ASP A 78 20.54 -0.33 -5.05
CA ASP A 78 21.60 0.42 -5.72
C ASP A 78 22.85 0.62 -4.84
N GLN A 79 22.66 0.97 -3.56
CA GLN A 79 23.76 1.06 -2.60
C GLN A 79 24.45 -0.30 -2.38
N LEU A 80 23.68 -1.38 -2.21
CA LEU A 80 24.20 -2.73 -2.00
C LEU A 80 25.01 -3.24 -3.18
N ARG A 81 24.73 -2.74 -4.39
CA ARG A 81 25.42 -3.06 -5.64
C ARG A 81 26.53 -2.07 -6.01
N GLY A 82 26.87 -1.13 -5.12
CA GLY A 82 27.92 -0.14 -5.39
C GLY A 82 27.59 0.80 -6.54
N GLN A 83 26.30 1.03 -6.80
CA GLN A 83 25.79 1.92 -7.84
C GLN A 83 26.19 1.52 -9.28
N ASP A 84 26.37 0.22 -9.51
CA ASP A 84 26.71 -0.33 -10.82
C ASP A 84 25.63 0.02 -11.87
N ARG A 85 26.06 0.20 -13.13
CA ARG A 85 25.19 0.40 -14.28
C ARG A 85 24.21 -0.76 -14.52
N TYR A 86 24.51 -1.97 -14.03
CA TYR A 86 23.67 -3.17 -14.18
C TYR A 86 22.47 -3.23 -13.22
N VAL A 87 22.41 -2.37 -12.19
CA VAL A 87 21.29 -2.38 -11.24
C VAL A 87 19.96 -2.05 -11.95
N ALA A 88 20.00 -1.19 -12.97
CA ALA A 88 18.83 -0.90 -13.79
C ALA A 88 18.33 -2.13 -14.57
N ASP A 89 19.23 -3.05 -14.93
CA ASP A 89 18.91 -4.29 -15.63
C ASP A 89 18.29 -5.31 -14.66
N GLU A 90 18.86 -5.46 -13.45
CA GLU A 90 18.27 -6.26 -12.35
C GLU A 90 16.85 -5.76 -12.01
N ALA A 91 16.68 -4.45 -11.79
CA ALA A 91 15.39 -3.87 -11.42
C ALA A 91 14.35 -3.96 -12.55
N ALA A 92 14.79 -3.84 -13.82
CA ALA A 92 13.88 -3.98 -14.96
C ALA A 92 13.28 -5.38 -15.06
N LEU A 93 14.09 -6.41 -14.79
CA LEU A 93 13.66 -7.81 -14.78
C LEU A 93 12.57 -8.03 -13.71
N GLU A 94 12.85 -7.63 -12.47
CA GLU A 94 11.95 -7.90 -11.34
C GLU A 94 10.66 -7.08 -11.40
N LEU A 95 10.75 -5.80 -11.79
CA LEU A 95 9.59 -4.91 -11.90
C LEU A 95 8.81 -5.12 -13.21
N ARG A 96 9.31 -5.95 -14.13
CA ARG A 96 8.73 -6.21 -15.45
C ARG A 96 8.50 -4.93 -16.26
N VAL A 97 9.48 -4.04 -16.25
CA VAL A 97 9.47 -2.78 -17.00
C VAL A 97 10.67 -2.69 -17.93
N SER A 98 10.67 -1.73 -18.85
CA SER A 98 11.85 -1.48 -19.68
C SER A 98 13.04 -1.02 -18.84
N ARG A 99 14.25 -1.33 -19.30
CA ARG A 99 15.51 -0.82 -18.71
C ARG A 99 15.50 0.69 -18.52
N HIS A 100 14.97 1.43 -19.50
CA HIS A 100 14.86 2.88 -19.42
C HIS A 100 13.96 3.33 -18.25
N THR A 101 12.82 2.66 -18.06
CA THR A 101 11.90 2.95 -16.96
C THR A 101 12.52 2.64 -15.60
N ALA A 102 13.20 1.49 -15.48
CA ALA A 102 13.90 1.11 -14.26
C ALA A 102 15.01 2.10 -13.90
N ALA A 103 15.82 2.52 -14.88
CA ALA A 103 16.86 3.53 -14.68
C ALA A 103 16.28 4.87 -14.20
N LEU A 104 15.16 5.31 -14.78
CA LEU A 104 14.47 6.55 -14.35
C LEU A 104 13.94 6.43 -12.91
N ARG A 105 13.32 5.30 -12.56
CA ARG A 105 12.83 5.05 -11.19
C ARG A 105 13.98 5.01 -10.19
N LEU A 106 15.08 4.35 -10.53
CA LEU A 106 16.26 4.26 -9.68
C LEU A 106 16.91 5.63 -9.46
N HIS A 107 17.03 6.44 -10.52
CA HIS A 107 17.51 7.82 -10.40
C HIS A 107 16.61 8.67 -9.48
N ARG A 108 15.29 8.61 -9.64
CA ARG A 108 14.33 9.31 -8.78
C ARG A 108 14.39 8.83 -7.33
N SER A 109 14.53 7.53 -7.13
CA SER A 109 14.63 6.89 -5.81
C SER A 109 15.84 7.40 -5.02
N ARG A 110 17.00 7.54 -5.67
CA ARG A 110 18.18 8.16 -5.05
C ARG A 110 17.90 9.60 -4.60
N GLN A 111 17.28 10.40 -5.46
CA GLN A 111 16.98 11.80 -5.13
C GLN A 111 15.97 11.94 -4.00
N LEU A 112 14.94 11.09 -3.98
CA LEU A 112 13.88 11.11 -2.96
C LEU A 112 14.44 10.73 -1.59
N THR A 113 15.17 9.61 -1.52
CA THR A 113 15.73 9.11 -0.25
C THR A 113 16.82 10.02 0.33
N GLN A 114 17.52 10.80 -0.49
CA GLN A 114 18.43 11.85 0.00
C GLN A 114 17.70 13.05 0.63
N ARG A 115 16.46 13.32 0.20
CA ARG A 115 15.66 14.46 0.68
C ARG A 115 14.73 14.10 1.83
N MET A 116 14.32 12.84 1.90
CA MET A 116 13.37 12.30 2.87
C MET A 116 13.89 10.93 3.31
N PRO A 117 14.80 10.90 4.32
CA PRO A 117 15.42 9.67 4.78
C PRO A 117 14.44 8.73 5.48
#